data_AF-A0A2R6IFD6-F1
#
_entry.id   AF-A0A2R6IFD6-F1
#
_cell.length_a   1.000
_cell.length_b   1.000
_cell.length_c   1.000
_cell.angle_alpha   90.00
_cell.angle_beta   90.00
_cell.angle_gamma   90.00
#
_symmetry.space_group_name_H-M   'P 1'
#
loop_
_entity.id
_entity.type
_entity.pdbx_description
1 polymer ?
#
loop_
_entity_poly.entity_id
_entity_poly.type
_entity_poly.pdbx_seq_one_letter_code
_entity_poly.pdbx_strand_id
1 'polypeptide(L)' 'MVGPMSTDEREWLVARMKVAFVVLIGASAGLITLLGSPTLLESGLATGAGLLFGALVVRVVFPGTGTVERRGR' A
#
# COMPACT_ATOMS: atom_id res chain seq x y z
N MET A 1 -14.20 -23.61 14.50
CA MET A 1 -12.79 -23.23 14.28
C MET A 1 -12.65 -22.79 12.84
N VAL A 2 -12.22 -21.56 12.57
CA VAL A 2 -11.88 -21.15 11.20
C VAL A 2 -10.66 -21.98 10.76
N GLY A 3 -10.81 -22.70 9.65
CA GLY A 3 -9.71 -23.46 9.06
C GLY A 3 -8.59 -22.53 8.58
N PRO A 4 -7.35 -23.02 8.44
CA PRO A 4 -6.27 -22.22 7.89
C PRO A 4 -6.67 -21.68 6.52
N MET A 5 -6.53 -20.37 6.35
CA MET A 5 -6.79 -19.68 5.09
C MET A 5 -5.89 -20.28 4.00
N SER A 6 -6.43 -20.48 2.80
CA SER A 6 -5.63 -21.00 1.69
C SER A 6 -4.51 -20.02 1.32
N THR A 7 -3.38 -20.55 0.85
CA THR A 7 -2.20 -19.73 0.53
C THR A 7 -2.52 -18.66 -0.52
N ASP A 8 -3.30 -19.01 -1.54
CA ASP A 8 -3.69 -18.12 -2.64
C ASP A 8 -4.54 -16.94 -2.14
N GLU A 9 -5.50 -17.23 -1.25
CA GLU A 9 -6.41 -16.23 -0.68
C GLU A 9 -5.66 -15.26 0.24
N ARG A 10 -4.64 -15.77 0.95
CA ARG A 10 -3.74 -14.96 1.76
C ARG A 10 -2.86 -14.05 0.89
N GLU A 11 -2.29 -14.55 -0.19
CA GLU A 11 -1.45 -13.77 -1.10
C GLU A 11 -2.25 -12.65 -1.79
N TRP A 12 -3.44 -12.97 -2.27
CA TRP A 12 -4.35 -11.99 -2.86
C TRP A 12 -4.74 -10.90 -1.86
N LEU A 13 -5.10 -11.28 -0.63
CA LEU A 13 -5.47 -10.33 0.42
C LEU A 13 -4.29 -9.41 0.76
N VAL A 14 -3.08 -9.97 0.91
CA VAL A 14 -1.86 -9.20 1.18
C VAL A 14 -1.57 -8.22 0.03
N ALA A 15 -1.67 -8.65 -1.22
CA ALA A 15 -1.47 -7.78 -2.38
C ALA A 15 -2.49 -6.63 -2.41
N ARG A 16 -3.77 -6.94 -2.16
CA ARG A 16 -4.84 -5.94 -2.08
C ARG A 16 -4.61 -4.93 -0.96
N MET A 17 -4.19 -5.40 0.22
CA MET A 17 -3.87 -4.51 1.35
C MET A 17 -2.69 -3.59 1.04
N LYS A 18 -1.63 -4.11 0.41
CA LYS A 18 -0.48 -3.30 -0.03
C LYS A 18 -0.94 -2.16 -0.95
N VAL A 19 -1.76 -2.46 -1.96
CA VAL A 19 -2.31 -1.44 -2.87
C VAL A 19 -3.19 -0.43 -2.11
N ALA A 20 -4.07 -0.90 -1.24
CA ALA A 20 -4.94 -0.04 -0.45
C ALA A 20 -4.15 0.95 0.40
N PHE A 21 -3.06 0.53 1.03
CA PHE A 21 -2.18 1.42 1.79
C PHE A 21 -1.53 2.49 0.92
N VAL A 22 -0.99 2.12 -0.25
CA VAL A 22 -0.37 3.09 -1.17
C VAL A 22 -1.40 4.14 -1.59
N VAL A 23 -2.59 3.71 -2.01
CA VAL A 23 -3.68 4.60 -2.43
C VAL A 23 -4.11 5.51 -1.27
N LEU A 24 -4.27 4.96 -0.07
CA LEU A 24 -4.66 5.73 1.11
C LEU A 24 -3.64 6.84 1.41
N ILE A 25 -2.34 6.52 1.41
CA ILE A 25 -1.27 7.49 1.66
C ILE A 25 -1.27 8.60 0.59
N GLY A 26 -1.35 8.22 -0.69
CA GLY A 26 -1.38 9.18 -1.79
C GLY A 26 -2.61 10.09 -1.76
N ALA A 27 -3.80 9.51 -1.59
CA ALA A 27 -5.05 10.26 -1.51
C ALA A 27 -5.05 11.20 -0.29
N SER A 28 -4.58 10.74 0.88
CA SER A 28 -4.46 11.59 2.06
C SER A 28 -3.50 12.76 1.83
N ALA A 29 -2.35 12.54 1.21
CA ALA A 29 -1.42 13.61 0.89
C ALA A 29 -2.08 14.70 0.04
N GLY A 30 -2.77 14.32 -1.04
CA GLY A 30 -3.50 15.26 -1.91
C GLY A 30 -4.69 15.95 -1.25
N LEU A 31 -5.46 15.23 -0.43
CA LEU A 31 -6.59 15.83 0.29
C LEU A 31 -6.11 16.84 1.34
N ILE A 32 -5.01 16.54 2.04
CA ILE A 32 -4.46 17.45 3.05
C ILE A 32 -3.99 18.75 2.40
N THR A 33 -3.42 18.71 1.19
CA THR A 33 -2.97 19.95 0.54
C THR A 33 -4.12 20.91 0.28
N LEU A 34 -5.33 20.42 0.00
CA LEU A 34 -6.51 21.28 -0.25
C LEU A 34 -6.84 22.23 0.91
N LEU A 35 -6.40 21.92 2.14
CA LEU A 35 -6.54 22.81 3.30
C LEU A 35 -5.82 24.15 3.12
N GLY A 36 -4.79 24.20 2.28
CA GLY A 36 -3.94 25.38 2.06
C GLY A 36 -4.30 26.24 0.84
N SER A 37 -5.46 26.01 0.20
CA SER A 37 -5.82 26.66 -1.08
C SER A 37 -4.77 26.50 -2.21
N PRO A 38 -4.26 25.27 -2.44
CA PRO A 38 -3.24 25.01 -3.46
C PRO A 38 -3.85 25.08 -4.86
N THR A 39 -2.98 25.22 -5.84
CA THR A 39 -3.33 24.95 -7.24
C THR A 39 -3.64 23.46 -7.45
N LEU A 40 -4.39 23.15 -8.52
CA LEU A 40 -4.65 21.76 -8.93
C LEU A 40 -3.34 21.00 -9.22
N LEU A 41 -2.34 21.70 -9.76
CA LEU A 41 -1.03 21.12 -10.05
C LEU A 41 -0.30 20.71 -8.76
N GLU A 42 -0.28 21.58 -7.75
CA GLU A 42 0.34 21.28 -6.45
C GLU A 42 -0.34 20.10 -5.74
N SER A 43 -1.67 20.04 -5.77
CA SER A 43 -2.42 18.91 -5.21
C SER A 43 -2.14 17.61 -5.95
N GLY A 44 -2.03 17.67 -7.29
CA GLY A 44 -1.65 16.53 -8.12
C GLY A 44 -0.23 16.05 -7.82
N LEU A 45 0.72 16.97 -7.66
CA LEU A 45 2.11 16.66 -7.28
C LEU A 45 2.20 16.06 -5.88
N ALA A 46 1.46 16.59 -4.90
CA ALA A 46 1.42 16.05 -3.55
C ALA A 46 0.81 14.65 -3.51
N THR A 47 -0.25 14.42 -4.29
CA THR A 47 -0.83 13.08 -4.46
C THR A 47 0.19 12.11 -5.07
N GLY A 48 0.87 12.53 -6.14
CA GLY A 48 1.91 11.73 -6.79
C GLY A 48 3.09 11.40 -5.87
N ALA A 49 3.59 12.40 -5.13
CA ALA A 49 4.65 12.22 -4.14
C ALA A 49 4.20 11.27 -3.01
N GLY A 50 2.96 11.41 -2.54
CA GLY A 50 2.36 10.51 -1.55
C GLY A 50 2.23 9.08 -2.03
N LEU A 51 1.87 8.84 -3.30
CA LEU A 51 1.83 7.51 -3.89
C LEU A 51 3.23 6.88 -3.98
N LEU A 52 4.22 7.65 -4.43
CA LEU A 52 5.61 7.18 -4.48
C LEU A 52 6.14 6.84 -3.08
N PHE A 53 5.85 7.71 -2.11
CA PHE A 53 6.22 7.48 -0.71
C PHE A 53 5.49 6.25 -0.14
N GLY A 54 4.19 6.11 -0.38
CA GLY A 54 3.41 4.94 0.04
C GLY A 54 3.95 3.63 -0.55
N ALA A 55 4.34 3.64 -1.83
CA ALA A 55 4.97 2.49 -2.47
C ALA A 55 6.32 2.13 -1.83
N LEU A 56 7.12 3.15 -1.48
CA LEU A 56 8.38 2.97 -0.78
C LEU A 56 8.17 2.37 0.62
N VAL A 57 7.22 2.91 1.39
CA VAL A 57 6.85 2.41 2.72
C VAL A 57 6.40 0.95 2.64
N VAL A 58 5.51 0.62 1.71
CA VAL A 58 5.03 -0.76 1.54
C VAL A 58 6.17 -1.70 1.15
N ARG A 59 7.10 -1.26 0.31
CA ARG A 59 8.28 -2.05 -0.07
C ARG A 59 9.19 -2.33 1.13
N VAL A 60 9.39 -1.34 2.00
CA VAL A 60 10.24 -1.46 3.20
C VAL A 60 9.57 -2.28 4.30
N VAL A 61 8.29 -2.04 4.55
CA VAL A 61 7.51 -2.67 5.64
C VAL A 61 7.09 -4.10 5.31
N PHE A 62 6.83 -4.40 4.03
CA PHE A 62 6.48 -5.75 3.59
C PHE A 62 7.52 -6.32 2.62
N PRO A 63 8.75 -6.59 3.09
CA PRO A 63 9.83 -7.15 2.28
C PRO A 63 9.53 -8.64 2.03
N GLY A 64 8.77 -8.93 0.98
CA GLY A 64 8.53 -10.31 0.55
C GLY A 64 7.22 -10.53 -0.20
N THR A 65 7.28 -11.47 -1.13
CA THR A 65 6.16 -12.06 -1.88
C THR A 65 5.66 -13.33 -1.19
N GLY A 66 5.44 -13.32 0.14
CA GLY A 66 4.70 -14.39 0.82
C GLY A 66 5.22 -15.85 0.69
N THR A 67 6.32 -16.11 -0.01
CA THR A 67 6.87 -17.43 -0.26
C THR A 67 7.49 -17.95 1.04
N VAL A 68 6.64 -18.56 1.85
CA VAL A 68 7.09 -19.44 2.92
C VAL A 68 7.60 -20.70 2.23
N GLU A 69 8.88 -20.73 1.88
CA GLU A 69 9.55 -21.97 1.52
C GLU A 69 9.43 -22.91 2.72
N ARG A 70 8.45 -23.83 2.67
CA ARG A 70 8.33 -24.94 3.62
C ARG A 70 9.57 -25.80 3.42
N ARG A 71 10.64 -25.47 4.14
CA ARG A 71 11.79 -26.35 4.31
C ARG A 71 11.30 -27.56 5.09
N GLY A 72 11.03 -28.64 4.36
CA GLY A 72 10.53 -29.89 4.90
C GLY A 72 11.38 -30.40 6.06
N ARG A 73 10.70 -30.74 7.15
CA ARG A 73 11.11 -31.70 8.17
C ARG A 73 9.88 -32.50 8.55
#